data_AF-A0A1D6H662-F1
#
_entry.id   AF-A0A1D6H662-F1
#
_cell.length_a   1.000
_cell.length_b   1.000
_cell.length_c   1.000
_cell.angle_alpha   90.00
_cell.angle_beta   90.00
_cell.angle_gamma   90.00
#
_symmetry.space_group_name_H-M   'P 1'
#
loop_
_entity.id
_entity.type
_entity.pdbx_description
1 polymer ?
#
loop_
_entity_poly.entity_id
_entity_poly.type
_entity_poly.pdbx_seq_one_letter_code
_entity_poly.pdbx_strand_id
1 'polypeptide(L)'
;MAAMPGGAHAAGAADQMQVDQPLPAAAAHGPADAKHAGSMIEGNDPVTGHIISTTIGGKNGEPKKTISYMAERVVGTGSFGIVFQAKCLETGETVAIKKVLQDKRYKNRELQIMRSMDHCNAVSLKHCFFSTTSRDELFLNLVMEFVPESLHRVLKHYSNMNQRMPLIYVKLYTYQIFRGLAYIHTVPGVCHRDVKPQNLLVDPLTHQVKICDFGSAKMLVS
;
A
#
# COMPACT_ATOMS: atom_id res chain seq x y z
N MET A 1 38.96 52.80 -28.37
CA MET A 1 40.10 53.57 -27.83
C MET A 1 39.55 54.63 -26.89
N ALA A 2 39.99 54.61 -25.62
CA ALA A 2 40.10 55.70 -24.62
C ALA A 2 38.87 56.58 -24.31
N ALA A 3 38.63 57.11 -23.11
CA ALA A 3 39.14 56.94 -21.74
C ALA A 3 38.18 57.72 -20.80
N MET A 4 38.10 57.32 -19.53
CA MET A 4 37.49 58.08 -18.42
C MET A 4 38.33 59.32 -18.05
N PRO A 5 37.74 60.31 -17.34
CA PRO A 5 38.11 60.58 -15.94
C PRO A 5 36.87 60.92 -15.07
N GLY A 6 36.81 60.89 -13.74
CA GLY A 6 37.80 60.79 -12.67
C GLY A 6 37.70 61.99 -11.69
N GLY A 7 37.13 61.79 -10.48
CA GLY A 7 37.25 62.64 -9.25
C GLY A 7 36.12 63.67 -8.99
N ALA A 8 35.68 64.01 -7.75
CA ALA A 8 36.16 63.74 -6.40
C ALA A 8 35.11 64.09 -5.29
N HIS A 9 35.23 63.37 -4.15
CA HIS A 9 34.98 63.65 -2.71
C HIS A 9 33.98 64.69 -2.13
N ALA A 10 33.17 64.25 -1.15
CA ALA A 10 33.07 64.72 0.27
C ALA A 10 31.94 63.90 1.00
N ALA A 11 32.18 63.08 2.03
CA ALA A 11 32.52 63.30 3.45
C ALA A 11 31.32 63.44 4.41
N GLY A 12 31.28 62.58 5.46
CA GLY A 12 30.43 62.64 6.67
C GLY A 12 29.40 61.51 6.75
N ALA A 13 29.21 60.75 7.83
CA ALA A 13 29.76 60.73 9.18
C ALA A 13 29.57 59.31 9.77
N ALA A 14 30.36 58.98 10.78
CA ALA A 14 30.39 57.71 11.50
C ALA A 14 29.12 57.47 12.33
N ASP A 15 28.71 56.21 12.49
CA ASP A 15 28.51 55.67 13.85
C ASP A 15 28.58 54.13 13.92
N GLN A 16 29.37 53.69 14.89
CA GLN A 16 29.43 52.45 15.68
C GLN A 16 29.19 51.04 15.13
N MET A 17 30.17 50.20 15.49
CA MET A 17 30.28 48.75 15.39
C MET A 17 29.57 48.08 16.59
N GLN A 18 28.71 47.09 16.34
CA GLN A 18 28.40 46.03 17.31
C GLN A 18 28.29 44.68 16.60
N VAL A 19 28.91 43.68 17.24
CA VAL A 19 29.17 42.32 16.76
C VAL A 19 28.13 41.35 17.35
N ASP A 20 27.61 40.49 16.47
CA ASP A 20 26.92 39.18 16.62
C ASP A 20 25.79 38.96 17.65
N GLN A 21 24.60 38.66 17.11
CA GLN A 21 23.71 37.59 17.58
C GLN A 21 23.02 36.89 16.39
N PRO A 22 22.85 35.55 16.40
CA PRO A 22 22.38 34.79 15.24
C PRO A 22 20.87 34.91 14.98
N LEU A 23 20.51 34.91 13.69
CA LEU A 23 19.15 35.04 13.15
C LEU A 23 18.12 34.09 13.78
N PRO A 24 16.87 34.54 14.03
CA PRO A 24 15.76 33.64 14.28
C PRO A 24 15.34 32.91 12.99
N ALA A 25 15.25 31.59 13.07
CA ALA A 25 14.78 30.71 11.99
C ALA A 25 13.32 31.06 11.62
N ALA A 26 13.14 31.67 10.44
CA ALA A 26 11.82 31.88 9.86
C ALA A 26 11.27 30.56 9.31
N ALA A 27 10.02 30.29 9.71
CA ALA A 27 9.24 29.10 9.47
C ALA A 27 9.26 28.61 8.00
N ALA A 28 9.61 27.33 7.83
CA ALA A 28 9.36 26.58 6.62
C ALA A 28 7.84 26.34 6.48
N HIS A 29 7.22 26.93 5.46
CA HIS A 29 5.91 26.51 4.97
C HIS A 29 6.04 25.15 4.26
N GLY A 30 5.87 24.06 5.01
CA GLY A 30 5.54 22.73 4.46
C GLY A 30 4.02 22.57 4.31
N PRO A 31 3.52 21.79 3.33
CA PRO A 31 2.09 21.57 3.19
C PRO A 31 1.57 20.78 4.40
N ALA A 32 0.44 21.24 4.95
CA ALA A 32 -0.21 20.64 6.10
C ALA A 32 -0.77 19.25 5.74
N ASP A 33 -0.07 18.20 6.18
CA ASP A 33 -0.59 16.83 6.13
C ASP A 33 -1.72 16.67 7.16
N ALA A 34 -2.94 16.53 6.64
CA ALA A 34 -4.17 16.39 7.41
C ALA A 34 -4.14 15.11 8.28
N LYS A 35 -4.24 15.31 9.60
CA LYS A 35 -4.45 14.27 10.61
C LYS A 35 -5.75 13.51 10.31
N HIS A 36 -5.65 12.25 9.88
CA HIS A 36 -6.79 11.33 9.79
C HIS A 36 -6.92 10.62 11.14
N ALA A 37 -8.09 10.76 11.79
CA ALA A 37 -8.36 10.13 13.07
C ALA A 37 -8.48 8.60 12.91
N GLY A 38 -7.53 7.86 13.48
CA GLY A 38 -7.52 6.40 13.50
C GLY A 38 -8.38 5.87 14.66
N SER A 39 -9.08 4.76 14.42
CA SER A 39 -9.73 3.96 15.48
C SER A 39 -8.66 3.20 16.27
N MET A 40 -8.82 3.14 17.60
CA MET A 40 -7.97 2.39 18.53
C MET A 40 -8.29 0.89 18.42
N ILE A 41 -7.26 0.07 18.21
CA ILE A 41 -7.39 -1.40 18.21
C ILE A 41 -6.53 -1.97 19.35
N GLU A 42 -7.13 -2.73 20.26
CA GLU A 42 -6.41 -3.43 21.33
C GLU A 42 -5.48 -4.50 20.76
N GLY A 43 -4.26 -4.53 21.29
CA GLY A 43 -3.20 -5.43 20.83
C GLY A 43 -3.38 -6.84 21.36
N ASN A 44 -3.39 -7.80 20.43
CA ASN A 44 -3.23 -9.26 20.62
C ASN A 44 -4.50 -10.12 20.77
N ASP A 45 -5.70 -9.57 20.57
CA ASP A 45 -6.93 -10.38 20.53
C ASP A 45 -7.12 -11.10 19.18
N PRO A 46 -7.81 -12.26 19.18
CA PRO A 46 -8.16 -12.96 17.94
C PRO A 46 -9.02 -12.01 17.09
N VAL A 47 -8.41 -11.46 16.03
CA VAL A 47 -8.97 -10.43 15.14
C VAL A 47 -10.38 -10.78 14.62
N THR A 48 -10.75 -12.05 14.63
CA THR A 48 -12.10 -12.57 14.35
C THR A 48 -13.19 -11.95 15.21
N GLY A 49 -14.20 -11.36 14.57
CA GLY A 49 -15.36 -10.73 15.21
C GLY A 49 -15.19 -9.24 15.51
N HIS A 50 -13.96 -8.70 15.43
CA HIS A 50 -13.75 -7.27 15.63
C HIS A 50 -14.25 -6.44 14.43
N ILE A 51 -14.92 -5.34 14.73
CA ILE A 51 -15.35 -4.35 13.74
C ILE A 51 -14.27 -3.29 13.62
N ILE A 52 -13.72 -3.14 12.42
CA ILE A 52 -12.74 -2.11 12.07
C ILE A 52 -13.48 -1.02 11.29
N SER A 53 -13.71 0.12 11.93
CA SER A 53 -14.35 1.28 11.28
C SER A 53 -13.30 2.27 10.79
N THR A 54 -13.47 2.76 9.56
CA THR A 54 -12.60 3.76 8.96
C THR A 54 -13.39 4.78 8.15
N THR A 55 -12.89 6.00 8.07
CA THR A 55 -13.49 7.04 7.23
C THR A 55 -12.70 7.15 5.92
N ILE A 56 -13.40 6.94 4.81
CA ILE A 56 -12.86 7.01 3.45
C ILE A 56 -13.53 8.20 2.74
N GLY A 57 -12.76 8.98 1.99
CA GLY A 57 -13.24 10.19 1.33
C GLY A 57 -13.07 11.46 2.17
N GLY A 58 -13.37 12.62 1.56
CA GLY A 58 -13.11 13.96 2.12
C GLY A 58 -12.03 14.77 1.40
N LYS A 59 -11.60 14.38 0.20
CA LYS A 59 -10.78 15.23 -0.69
C LYS A 59 -11.67 15.87 -1.75
N ASN A 60 -11.44 17.15 -2.05
CA ASN A 60 -12.13 17.92 -3.09
C ASN A 60 -13.67 18.06 -2.93
N GLY A 61 -14.20 18.07 -1.70
CA GLY A 61 -15.62 18.35 -1.44
C GLY A 61 -16.55 17.13 -1.42
N GLU A 62 -16.03 15.92 -1.67
CA GLU A 62 -16.78 14.68 -1.50
C GLU A 62 -17.11 14.40 -0.02
N PRO A 63 -18.33 13.91 0.30
CA PRO A 63 -18.71 13.59 1.68
C PRO A 63 -17.84 12.45 2.22
N LYS A 64 -17.40 12.61 3.47
CA LYS A 64 -16.72 11.56 4.23
C LYS A 64 -17.69 10.38 4.40
N LYS A 65 -17.28 9.18 4.01
CA LYS A 65 -18.04 7.95 4.21
C LYS A 65 -17.35 7.10 5.27
N THR A 66 -18.10 6.70 6.29
CA THR A 66 -17.63 5.68 7.23
C THR A 66 -17.89 4.31 6.61
N ILE A 67 -16.86 3.46 6.61
CA ILE A 67 -16.93 2.07 6.15
C ILE A 67 -16.42 1.17 7.28
N SER A 68 -17.11 0.06 7.49
CA SER A 68 -16.93 -0.83 8.61
C SER A 68 -16.67 -2.25 8.11
N TYR A 69 -15.63 -2.87 8.64
CA TYR A 69 -15.23 -4.23 8.28
C TYR A 69 -15.35 -5.15 9.48
N MET A 70 -16.12 -6.22 9.35
CA MET A 70 -16.08 -7.32 10.31
C MET A 70 -15.00 -8.30 9.88
N ALA A 71 -13.93 -8.40 10.65
CA ALA A 71 -12.89 -9.39 10.39
C ALA A 71 -13.39 -10.80 10.71
N GLU A 72 -13.25 -11.72 9.76
CA GLU A 72 -13.86 -13.06 9.83
C GLU A 72 -12.84 -14.13 10.19
N ARG A 73 -11.68 -14.15 9.51
CA ARG A 73 -10.60 -15.12 9.77
C ARG A 73 -9.26 -14.67 9.22
N VAL A 74 -8.19 -15.14 9.83
CA VAL A 74 -6.84 -15.00 9.31
C VAL A 74 -6.66 -15.92 8.10
N VAL A 75 -6.20 -15.38 6.98
CA VAL A 75 -5.97 -16.13 5.73
C VAL A 75 -4.49 -16.16 5.33
N GLY A 76 -3.65 -15.34 5.93
CA GLY A 76 -2.21 -15.37 5.73
C GLY A 76 -1.45 -14.71 6.87
N THR A 77 -0.30 -15.27 7.20
CA THR A 77 0.70 -14.68 8.10
C THR A 77 2.03 -14.66 7.38
N GLY A 78 2.74 -13.54 7.43
CA GLY A 78 4.02 -13.39 6.76
C GLY A 78 4.93 -12.44 7.53
N SER A 79 6.18 -12.31 7.06
CA SER A 79 7.19 -11.44 7.66
C SER A 79 6.76 -9.98 7.76
N PHE A 80 5.83 -9.55 6.89
CA PHE A 80 5.39 -8.15 6.80
C PHE A 80 4.11 -7.85 7.58
N GLY A 81 3.42 -8.88 8.11
CA GLY A 81 2.19 -8.71 8.86
C GLY A 81 1.18 -9.82 8.66
N ILE A 82 -0.08 -9.48 8.88
CA ILE A 82 -1.21 -10.41 8.87
C ILE A 82 -2.20 -10.03 7.77
N VAL A 83 -2.74 -11.04 7.10
CA VAL A 83 -3.84 -10.90 6.14
C VAL A 83 -5.04 -11.62 6.71
N PHE A 84 -6.17 -10.92 6.79
CA PHE A 84 -7.44 -11.50 7.21
C PHE A 84 -8.51 -11.24 6.17
N GLN A 85 -9.41 -12.21 6.04
CA GLN A 85 -10.67 -12.02 5.34
C GLN A 85 -11.59 -11.18 6.23
N ALA A 86 -12.29 -10.24 5.63
CA ALA A 86 -13.29 -9.43 6.31
C ALA A 86 -14.51 -9.22 5.41
N LYS A 87 -15.64 -8.89 6.02
CA LYS A 87 -16.86 -8.49 5.33
C LYS A 87 -17.09 -7.00 5.52
N CYS A 88 -17.23 -6.27 4.41
CA CYS A 88 -17.68 -4.90 4.40
C CYS A 88 -19.15 -4.86 4.81
N LEU A 89 -19.49 -4.16 5.89
CA LEU A 89 -20.84 -4.16 6.45
C LEU A 89 -21.82 -3.33 5.61
N GLU A 90 -21.32 -2.31 4.92
CA GLU A 90 -22.13 -1.40 4.11
C GLU A 90 -22.50 -2.02 2.76
N THR A 91 -21.64 -2.88 2.19
CA THR A 91 -21.84 -3.48 0.86
C THR A 91 -22.12 -4.98 0.91
N GLY A 92 -21.86 -5.63 2.04
CA GLY A 92 -21.87 -7.09 2.17
C GLY A 92 -20.68 -7.79 1.49
N GLU A 93 -19.79 -7.04 0.84
CA GLU A 93 -18.70 -7.58 0.04
C GLU A 93 -17.58 -8.18 0.91
N THR A 94 -17.09 -9.35 0.52
CA THR A 94 -15.91 -9.97 1.13
C THR A 94 -14.62 -9.34 0.59
N VAL A 95 -13.72 -8.97 1.49
CA VAL A 95 -12.42 -8.34 1.19
C VAL A 95 -11.28 -9.05 1.91
N ALA A 96 -10.06 -8.86 1.41
CA ALA A 96 -8.83 -9.20 2.12
C ALA A 96 -8.21 -7.92 2.69
N ILE A 97 -7.87 -7.92 3.97
CA ILE A 97 -7.19 -6.79 4.62
C ILE A 97 -5.80 -7.24 5.07
N LYS A 98 -4.76 -6.67 4.44
CA LYS A 98 -3.36 -6.86 4.85
C LYS A 98 -2.98 -5.74 5.81
N LYS A 99 -2.77 -6.08 7.07
CA LYS A 99 -2.35 -5.17 8.14
C LYS A 99 -0.84 -5.31 8.35
N VAL A 100 -0.11 -4.23 8.11
CA VAL A 100 1.35 -4.15 8.21
C VAL A 100 1.77 -3.04 9.16
N LEU A 101 2.83 -3.28 9.94
CA LEU A 101 3.39 -2.23 10.80
C LEU A 101 3.97 -1.11 9.91
N GLN A 102 3.63 0.13 10.23
CA GLN A 102 4.02 1.29 9.46
C GLN A 102 5.04 2.14 10.21
N ASP A 103 6.27 2.20 9.69
CA ASP A 103 7.23 3.21 10.11
C ASP A 103 6.79 4.58 9.54
N LYS A 104 6.57 5.56 10.43
CA LYS A 104 6.14 6.93 10.09
C LYS A 104 7.14 7.65 9.15
N ARG A 105 8.41 7.20 9.11
CA ARG A 105 9.48 7.83 8.33
C ARG A 105 9.50 7.40 6.86
N TYR A 106 8.86 6.29 6.51
CA TYR A 106 9.00 5.69 5.19
C TYR A 106 7.65 5.50 4.49
N LYS A 107 7.60 5.80 3.19
CA LYS A 107 6.46 5.43 2.35
C LYS A 107 6.45 3.92 2.14
N ASN A 108 5.28 3.29 2.28
CA ASN A 108 5.14 1.87 2.01
C ASN A 108 5.19 1.62 0.49
N ARG A 109 6.23 0.89 0.03
CA ARG A 109 6.44 0.61 -1.40
C ARG A 109 5.34 -0.26 -1.99
N GLU A 110 4.86 -1.25 -1.24
CA GLU A 110 3.78 -2.14 -1.69
C GLU A 110 2.52 -1.33 -2.00
N LEU A 111 2.13 -0.41 -1.12
CA LEU A 111 1.03 0.53 -1.38
C LEU A 111 1.24 1.35 -2.66
N GLN A 112 2.45 1.86 -2.89
CA GLN A 112 2.76 2.64 -4.09
C GLN A 112 2.60 1.82 -5.37
N ILE A 113 3.13 0.60 -5.37
CA ILE A 113 3.02 -0.34 -6.50
C ILE A 113 1.56 -0.71 -6.75
N MET A 114 0.81 -1.05 -5.70
CA MET A 114 -0.60 -1.42 -5.80
C MET A 114 -1.50 -0.30 -6.33
N ARG A 115 -1.16 0.97 -6.07
CA ARG A 115 -1.90 2.11 -6.64
C ARG A 115 -1.71 2.29 -8.15
N SER A 116 -0.65 1.75 -8.73
CA SER A 116 -0.37 1.80 -10.16
C SER A 116 -0.82 0.55 -10.93
N MET A 117 -1.56 -0.35 -10.27
CA MET A 117 -2.01 -1.61 -10.89
C MET A 117 -3.52 -1.64 -11.04
N ASP A 118 -3.94 -2.00 -12.24
CA ASP A 118 -5.32 -2.29 -12.62
C ASP A 118 -5.31 -3.34 -13.74
N HIS A 119 -5.51 -4.60 -13.37
CA HIS A 119 -5.51 -5.72 -14.32
C HIS A 119 -6.26 -6.93 -13.74
N CYS A 120 -7.04 -7.63 -14.57
CA CYS A 120 -7.85 -8.76 -14.13
C CYS A 120 -7.05 -9.95 -13.55
N ASN A 121 -5.76 -10.07 -13.88
CA ASN A 121 -4.84 -11.09 -13.34
C ASN A 121 -3.85 -10.56 -12.29
N ALA A 122 -4.10 -9.38 -11.71
CA ALA A 122 -3.43 -8.87 -10.52
C ALA A 122 -4.49 -8.54 -9.45
N VAL A 123 -4.14 -8.65 -8.17
CA VAL A 123 -5.03 -8.25 -7.08
C VAL A 123 -5.13 -6.73 -7.01
N SER A 124 -6.36 -6.24 -6.96
CA SER A 124 -6.71 -4.83 -6.95
C SER A 124 -6.73 -4.29 -5.52
N LEU A 125 -6.10 -3.14 -5.31
CA LEU A 125 -6.25 -2.35 -4.09
C LEU A 125 -7.53 -1.52 -4.19
N LYS A 126 -8.46 -1.72 -3.26
CA LYS A 126 -9.70 -0.94 -3.19
C LYS A 126 -9.46 0.40 -2.52
N HIS A 127 -8.79 0.38 -1.37
CA HIS A 127 -8.36 1.57 -0.63
C HIS A 127 -7.41 1.13 0.49
N CYS A 128 -6.92 2.11 1.26
CA CYS A 128 -6.09 1.86 2.43
C CYS A 128 -6.46 2.82 3.56
N PHE A 129 -6.19 2.42 4.80
CA PHE A 129 -6.36 3.27 5.96
C PHE A 129 -5.31 2.97 7.03
N PHE A 130 -5.09 3.93 7.91
CA PHE A 130 -4.20 3.76 9.06
C PHE A 130 -5.01 3.43 10.31
N SER A 131 -4.44 2.60 11.18
CA SER A 131 -4.98 2.30 12.50
C SER A 131 -3.85 2.35 13.53
N THR A 132 -4.15 2.80 14.73
CA THR A 132 -3.16 2.86 15.81
C THR A 132 -3.59 1.92 16.94
N THR A 133 -2.65 1.17 17.51
CA THR A 133 -2.95 0.33 18.66
C THR A 133 -2.97 1.14 19.96
N SER A 134 -3.45 0.54 21.04
CA SER A 134 -3.32 1.12 22.39
C SER A 134 -1.86 1.41 22.81
N ARG A 135 -0.88 0.80 22.14
CA ARG A 135 0.56 1.00 22.36
C ARG A 135 1.18 2.05 21.43
N ASP A 136 0.37 2.89 20.78
CA ASP A 136 0.78 3.89 19.78
C ASP A 136 1.53 3.30 18.56
N GLU A 137 1.34 2.00 18.27
CA GLU A 137 1.90 1.37 17.08
C GLU A 137 1.02 1.70 15.88
N LEU A 138 1.60 2.35 14.87
CA LEU A 138 0.91 2.71 13.64
C LEU A 138 0.92 1.52 12.67
N PHE A 139 -0.25 1.16 12.15
CA PHE A 139 -0.43 0.15 11.13
C PHE A 139 -1.03 0.74 9.87
N LEU A 140 -0.55 0.28 8.72
CA LEU A 140 -1.18 0.47 7.42
C LEU A 140 -2.03 -0.76 7.11
N ASN A 141 -3.29 -0.53 6.74
CA ASN A 141 -4.24 -1.57 6.35
C ASN A 141 -4.55 -1.40 4.86
N LEU A 142 -4.19 -2.40 4.06
CA LEU A 142 -4.47 -2.46 2.62
C LEU A 142 -5.75 -3.28 2.41
N VAL A 143 -6.81 -2.64 1.94
CA VAL A 143 -8.08 -3.32 1.62
C VAL A 143 -8.07 -3.72 0.16
N MET A 144 -8.14 -5.01 -0.09
CA MET A 144 -7.98 -5.64 -1.38
C MET A 144 -9.21 -6.47 -1.73
N GLU A 145 -9.40 -6.76 -3.01
CA GLU A 145 -10.32 -7.83 -3.40
C GLU A 145 -9.95 -9.17 -2.74
N PHE A 146 -10.95 -9.96 -2.39
CA PHE A 146 -10.75 -11.30 -1.84
C PHE A 146 -10.84 -12.34 -2.95
N VAL A 147 -9.90 -13.28 -2.97
CA VAL A 147 -9.92 -14.45 -3.85
C VAL A 147 -9.84 -15.71 -2.97
N PRO A 148 -10.74 -16.70 -3.13
CA PRO A 148 -10.95 -17.74 -2.12
C PRO A 148 -9.77 -18.66 -1.83
N GLU A 149 -9.01 -19.03 -2.86
CA GLU A 149 -7.97 -20.04 -2.75
C GLU A 149 -6.62 -19.53 -3.29
N SER A 150 -5.54 -20.19 -2.88
CA SER A 150 -4.24 -20.07 -3.53
C SER A 150 -3.97 -21.28 -4.40
N LEU A 151 -3.19 -21.09 -5.46
CA LEU A 151 -2.75 -22.18 -6.33
C LEU A 151 -2.02 -23.26 -5.53
N HIS A 152 -1.30 -22.88 -4.47
CA HIS A 152 -0.71 -23.83 -3.51
C HIS A 152 -1.76 -24.78 -2.90
N ARG A 153 -2.89 -24.25 -2.40
CA ARG A 153 -3.96 -25.07 -1.81
C ARG A 153 -4.65 -25.93 -2.85
N VAL A 154 -4.87 -25.40 -4.06
CA VAL A 154 -5.40 -26.17 -5.19
C VAL A 154 -4.48 -27.34 -5.56
N LEU A 155 -3.16 -27.10 -5.68
CA LEU A 155 -2.19 -28.15 -5.98
C LEU A 155 -2.11 -29.21 -4.86
N LYS A 156 -2.14 -28.77 -3.60
CA LYS A 156 -2.17 -29.66 -2.44
C LYS A 156 -3.42 -30.54 -2.42
N HIS A 157 -4.59 -29.99 -2.79
CA HIS A 157 -5.83 -30.75 -2.90
C HIS A 157 -5.70 -31.91 -3.91
N TYR A 158 -5.20 -31.64 -5.13
CA TYR A 158 -4.94 -32.70 -6.12
C TYR A 158 -3.92 -33.74 -5.61
N SER A 159 -2.83 -33.28 -5.01
CA SER A 159 -1.80 -34.16 -4.44
C SER A 159 -2.36 -35.10 -3.37
N ASN A 160 -3.21 -34.58 -2.47
CA ASN A 160 -3.83 -35.36 -1.39
C ASN A 160 -4.80 -36.43 -1.90
N MET A 161 -5.36 -36.23 -3.09
CA MET A 161 -6.22 -37.21 -3.76
C MET A 161 -5.43 -38.17 -4.67
N ASN A 162 -4.08 -38.10 -4.64
CA ASN A 162 -3.20 -38.82 -5.56
C ASN A 162 -3.55 -38.59 -7.05
N GLN A 163 -4.04 -37.39 -7.36
CA GLN A 163 -4.40 -36.98 -8.71
C GLN A 163 -3.48 -35.88 -9.21
N ARG A 164 -3.35 -35.79 -10.54
CA ARG A 164 -2.73 -34.63 -11.19
C ARG A 164 -3.80 -33.62 -11.56
N MET A 165 -3.45 -32.35 -11.50
CA MET A 165 -4.30 -31.29 -12.05
C MET A 165 -4.52 -31.56 -13.56
N PRO A 166 -5.76 -31.56 -14.05
CA PRO A 166 -6.06 -31.66 -15.48
C PRO A 166 -5.29 -30.63 -16.31
N LEU A 167 -4.75 -31.04 -17.45
CA LEU A 167 -3.90 -30.19 -18.30
C LEU A 167 -4.61 -28.91 -18.78
N ILE A 168 -5.94 -28.93 -18.89
CA ILE A 168 -6.72 -27.74 -19.23
C ILE A 168 -6.54 -26.63 -18.19
N TYR A 169 -6.57 -26.97 -16.89
CA TYR A 169 -6.37 -26.00 -15.81
C TYR A 169 -4.92 -25.55 -15.72
N VAL A 170 -3.96 -26.45 -15.99
CA VAL A 170 -2.55 -26.07 -16.09
C VAL A 170 -2.37 -25.00 -17.17
N LYS A 171 -2.88 -25.23 -18.38
CA LYS A 171 -2.81 -24.26 -19.49
C LYS A 171 -3.50 -22.95 -19.12
N LEU A 172 -4.71 -23.03 -18.59
CA LEU A 172 -5.53 -21.87 -18.24
C LEU A 172 -4.87 -20.99 -17.16
N TYR A 173 -4.37 -21.59 -16.09
CA TYR A 173 -3.71 -20.86 -15.01
C TYR A 173 -2.37 -20.30 -15.47
N THR A 174 -1.55 -21.09 -16.17
CA THR A 174 -0.26 -20.63 -16.70
C THR A 174 -0.44 -19.44 -17.64
N TYR A 175 -1.43 -19.47 -18.54
CA TYR A 175 -1.72 -18.34 -19.43
C TYR A 175 -2.06 -17.06 -18.64
N GLN A 176 -2.95 -17.16 -17.66
CA GLN A 176 -3.36 -16.01 -16.84
C GLN A 176 -2.21 -15.44 -16.00
N ILE A 177 -1.35 -16.31 -15.46
CA ILE A 177 -0.13 -15.90 -14.73
C ILE A 177 0.79 -15.10 -15.65
N PHE A 178 1.09 -15.62 -16.84
CA PHE A 178 1.96 -14.91 -17.78
C PHE A 178 1.33 -13.61 -18.30
N ARG A 179 0.01 -13.58 -18.51
CA ARG A 179 -0.70 -12.34 -18.87
C ARG A 179 -0.59 -11.29 -17.76
N GLY A 180 -0.77 -11.69 -16.50
CA GLY A 180 -0.58 -10.81 -15.35
C GLY A 180 0.86 -10.31 -15.22
N LEU A 181 1.85 -11.19 -15.39
CA LEU A 181 3.27 -10.80 -15.36
C LEU A 181 3.63 -9.86 -16.51
N ALA A 182 3.15 -10.13 -17.73
CA ALA A 182 3.36 -9.24 -18.87
C ALA A 182 2.83 -7.84 -18.58
N TYR A 183 1.63 -7.73 -18.00
CA TYR A 183 1.08 -6.45 -17.56
C TYR A 183 2.00 -5.77 -16.51
N ILE A 184 2.34 -6.45 -15.41
CA ILE A 184 3.13 -5.90 -14.31
C ILE A 184 4.51 -5.42 -14.82
N HIS A 185 5.11 -6.14 -15.76
CA HIS A 185 6.42 -5.80 -16.31
C HIS A 185 6.37 -4.63 -17.29
N THR A 186 5.30 -4.50 -18.09
CA THR A 186 5.25 -3.54 -19.21
C THR A 186 4.57 -2.22 -18.86
N VAL A 187 3.54 -2.24 -18.01
CA VAL A 187 2.73 -1.05 -17.72
C VAL A 187 3.33 -0.24 -16.57
N PRO A 188 3.47 -0.79 -15.34
CA PRO A 188 4.14 -0.06 -14.25
C PRO A 188 5.65 -0.30 -14.19
N GLY A 189 6.25 -1.17 -15.01
CA GLY A 189 7.70 -1.43 -14.95
C GLY A 189 8.15 -2.13 -13.66
N VAL A 190 7.31 -3.00 -13.09
CA VAL A 190 7.55 -3.65 -11.80
C VAL A 190 8.05 -5.07 -12.00
N CYS A 191 9.02 -5.50 -11.21
CA CYS A 191 9.34 -6.92 -11.04
C CYS A 191 8.74 -7.43 -9.72
N HIS A 192 7.97 -8.52 -9.78
CA HIS A 192 7.30 -9.10 -8.61
C HIS A 192 8.29 -9.70 -7.60
N ARG A 193 9.34 -10.38 -8.10
CA ARG A 193 10.43 -11.02 -7.34
C ARG A 193 10.07 -12.15 -6.37
N ASP A 194 8.79 -12.42 -6.11
CA ASP A 194 8.34 -13.51 -5.24
C ASP A 194 7.18 -14.31 -5.85
N VAL A 195 7.31 -14.72 -7.12
CA VAL A 195 6.29 -15.53 -7.81
C VAL A 195 6.41 -16.98 -7.34
N LYS A 196 5.39 -17.46 -6.63
CA LYS A 196 5.27 -18.82 -6.11
C LYS A 196 3.79 -19.20 -5.97
N PRO A 197 3.44 -20.50 -5.89
CA PRO A 197 2.03 -20.92 -5.82
C PRO A 197 1.21 -20.30 -4.68
N GLN A 198 1.84 -19.86 -3.59
CA GLN A 198 1.18 -19.18 -2.47
C GLN A 198 0.74 -17.75 -2.82
N ASN A 199 1.46 -17.09 -3.75
CA ASN A 199 1.22 -15.71 -4.18
C ASN A 199 0.39 -15.64 -5.49
N LEU A 200 -0.20 -16.77 -5.87
CA LEU A 200 -1.09 -16.90 -7.02
C LEU A 200 -2.45 -17.32 -6.47
N LEU A 201 -3.40 -16.38 -6.45
CA LEU A 201 -4.74 -16.64 -5.98
C LEU A 201 -5.61 -17.18 -7.12
N VAL A 202 -6.53 -18.08 -6.79
CA VAL A 202 -7.42 -18.76 -7.71
C VAL A 202 -8.82 -18.74 -7.14
N ASP A 203 -9.80 -18.36 -7.97
CA ASP A 203 -11.19 -18.69 -7.72
C ASP A 203 -11.50 -20.03 -8.41
N PRO A 204 -11.72 -21.13 -7.67
CA PRO A 204 -11.95 -22.44 -8.27
C PRO A 204 -13.27 -22.55 -9.03
N LEU A 205 -14.23 -21.65 -8.80
CA LEU A 205 -15.52 -21.65 -9.50
C LEU A 205 -15.40 -21.01 -10.88
N THR A 206 -14.70 -19.87 -10.97
CA THR A 206 -14.56 -19.11 -12.22
C THR A 206 -13.24 -19.40 -12.95
N HIS A 207 -12.31 -20.09 -12.29
CA HIS A 207 -10.93 -20.29 -12.72
C HIS A 207 -10.14 -19.00 -12.97
N GLN A 208 -10.56 -17.87 -12.38
CA GLN A 208 -9.83 -16.61 -12.41
C GLN A 208 -8.55 -16.72 -11.56
N VAL A 209 -7.41 -16.35 -12.14
CA VAL A 209 -6.12 -16.28 -11.43
C VAL A 209 -5.70 -14.83 -11.22
N LYS A 210 -5.25 -14.50 -10.01
CA LYS A 210 -4.73 -13.16 -9.66
C LYS A 210 -3.41 -13.26 -8.91
N ILE A 211 -2.41 -12.50 -9.36
CA ILE A 211 -1.11 -12.36 -8.68
C ILE A 211 -1.29 -11.43 -7.47
N CYS A 212 -0.76 -11.83 -6.31
CA CYS A 212 -0.83 -11.07 -5.07
C CYS A 212 0.53 -10.97 -4.36
N ASP A 213 0.57 -10.21 -3.27
CA ASP A 213 1.74 -9.99 -2.40
C ASP A 213 2.92 -9.28 -3.08
N PHE A 214 2.79 -7.96 -3.18
CA PHE A 214 3.78 -7.09 -3.81
C PHE A 214 4.80 -6.52 -2.79
N GLY A 215 4.86 -7.08 -1.58
CA GLY A 215 5.80 -6.66 -0.53
C GLY A 215 7.27 -6.80 -0.95
N SER A 216 7.56 -7.81 -1.77
CA SER A 216 8.88 -8.04 -2.35
C SER A 216 9.08 -7.34 -3.70
N ALA A 217 8.06 -6.70 -4.27
CA ALA A 217 8.14 -6.13 -5.61
C ALA A 217 9.03 -4.87 -5.66
N LYS A 218 9.56 -4.57 -6.85
CA LYS A 218 10.41 -3.39 -7.07
C LYS A 218 10.20 -2.83 -8.48
N MET A 219 10.08 -1.51 -8.57
CA MET A 219 10.17 -0.77 -9.83
C MET A 219 11.58 -0.99 -10.42
N LEU A 220 11.66 -1.43 -11.66
CA LEU A 220 12.91 -1.50 -12.39
C LEU A 220 13.04 -0.22 -13.21
N VAL A 221 14.18 0.47 -13.07
CA VAL A 221 14.51 1.59 -13.95
C VAL A 221 15.03 0.97 -15.23
N SER A 222 14.31 1.14 -16.33
CA SER A 222 14.76 0.81 -17.69
C SER A 222 15.29 2.05 -18.38
#